data_AF-A0A0Q9Z0W4-F1
#
_entry.id   AF-A0A0Q9Z0W4-F1
#
_cell.length_a   1.000
_cell.length_b   1.000
_cell.length_c   1.000
_cell.angle_alpha   90.00
_cell.angle_beta   90.00
_cell.angle_gamma   90.00
#
_symmetry.space_group_name_H-M   'P 1'
#
loop_
_entity.id
_entity.type
_entity.pdbx_description
1 polymer ?
#
loop_
_entity_poly.entity_id
_entity_poly.type
_entity_poly.pdbx_seq_one_letter_code
_entity_poly.pdbx_strand_id
1 'polypeptide(L)' 'MFQVGFGELVVVLVVALWVFGPERLPALARICGRWLGKTRQSYLAIKQEFQDELNKTTKQ' A
#
# COMPACT_ATOMS: atom_id res chain seq x y z
N MET A 1 16.02 7.68 23.20
CA MET A 1 16.17 6.22 23.42
C MET A 1 15.40 5.57 22.27
N PHE A 2 16.08 4.85 21.38
CA PHE A 2 15.73 4.63 19.95
C PHE A 2 15.80 5.92 19.12
N GLN A 3 16.97 6.19 18.55
CA GLN A 3 17.11 7.19 17.49
C GLN A 3 17.10 6.37 16.20
N VAL A 4 16.04 6.46 15.39
CA VAL A 4 15.91 5.71 14.12
C VAL A 4 17.14 5.98 13.26
N GLY A 5 18.12 5.11 13.42
CA GLY A 5 19.45 5.19 12.85
C GLY A 5 19.70 3.93 12.06
N PHE A 6 20.74 3.97 11.23
CA PHE A 6 21.03 2.89 10.29
C PHE A 6 21.17 1.52 10.98
N GLY A 7 21.81 1.47 12.16
CA GLY A 7 21.98 0.22 12.92
C GLY A 7 20.66 -0.39 13.42
N GLU A 8 19.74 0.44 13.94
CA GLU A 8 18.44 -0.03 14.42
C GLU A 8 17.61 -0.59 13.26
N LEU A 9 17.65 0.05 12.09
CA LEU A 9 16.94 -0.41 10.89
C LEU A 9 17.46 -1.77 10.40
N VAL A 10 18.77 -2.00 10.43
CA VAL A 10 19.38 -3.30 10.09
C VAL A 10 18.92 -4.39 11.07
N VAL A 11 18.92 -4.12 12.37
CA VAL A 11 18.46 -5.08 13.39
C VAL A 11 16.99 -5.46 13.17
N VAL A 12 16.12 -4.47 12.94
CA VAL A 12 14.70 -4.73 12.63
C VAL A 12 14.56 -5.55 11.36
N LEU A 13 15.35 -5.27 10.32
CA LEU A 13 15.31 -6.00 9.06
C LEU A 13 15.74 -7.47 9.25
N VAL A 14 16.79 -7.72 10.02
CA VAL A 14 17.24 -9.08 10.35
C VAL A 14 16.18 -9.84 11.15
N VAL A 15 15.58 -9.22 12.17
CA VAL A 15 14.51 -9.86 12.96
C VAL A 15 13.28 -10.13 12.11
N ALA A 16 12.88 -9.21 11.25
CA ALA A 16 11.77 -9.39 10.33
C ALA A 16 12.03 -10.54 9.35
N LEU A 17 13.24 -10.64 8.80
CA LEU A 17 13.65 -11.76 7.95
C LEU A 17 13.66 -13.08 8.72
N TRP A 18 14.01 -13.08 10.01
CA TRP A 18 14.02 -14.30 10.81
C TRP A 18 12.61 -14.79 11.15
N VAL A 19 11.71 -13.88 11.52
CA VAL A 19 10.32 -14.20 11.88
C VAL A 19 9.50 -14.61 10.67
N PHE A 20 9.55 -13.81 9.60
CA PHE A 20 8.73 -14.05 8.42
C PHE A 20 9.42 -14.98 7.41
N GLY A 21 10.75 -14.99 7.37
CA GLY A 21 11.54 -15.69 6.36
C GLY A 21 11.81 -14.82 5.12
N PRO A 22 13.03 -14.84 4.56
CA PRO A 22 13.41 -14.04 3.38
C PRO A 22 12.58 -14.38 2.13
N GLU A 23 12.10 -15.60 2.00
CA GLU A 23 11.25 -16.02 0.88
C GLU A 23 9.78 -15.61 1.03
N ARG A 24 9.28 -15.47 2.27
CA ARG A 24 7.84 -15.21 2.50
C ARG A 24 7.52 -13.73 2.59
N LEU A 25 8.45 -12.89 3.07
CA LEU A 25 8.33 -11.42 3.02
C LEU A 25 7.96 -10.89 1.62
N PRO A 26 8.68 -11.23 0.53
CA PRO A 26 8.34 -10.78 -0.81
C PRO A 26 7.05 -11.41 -1.33
N ALA A 27 6.72 -12.64 -0.92
CA ALA A 27 5.44 -13.26 -1.28
C ALA A 27 4.25 -12.51 -0.66
N LEU A 28 4.32 -12.17 0.62
CA LEU A 28 3.32 -11.37 1.32
C LEU A 28 3.21 -9.96 0.71
N ALA A 29 4.34 -9.31 0.42
CA ALA A 29 4.35 -8.01 -0.24
C ALA A 29 3.65 -8.04 -1.61
N ARG A 30 3.85 -9.11 -2.41
CA ARG A 30 3.16 -9.27 -3.70
C ARG A 30 1.66 -9.47 -3.54
N ILE A 31 1.23 -10.21 -2.52
CA ILE A 31 -0.19 -10.45 -2.22
C ILE A 31 -0.85 -9.13 -1.78
N CYS A 32 -0.29 -8.48 -0.76
CA CYS A 32 -0.77 -7.19 -0.26
C CYS A 32 -0.74 -6.12 -1.34
N GLY A 33 0.31 -6.07 -2.16
CA GLY A 33 0.45 -5.13 -3.26
C GLY A 33 -0.62 -5.30 -4.34
N ARG A 34 -0.96 -6.55 -4.71
CA ARG A 34 -2.08 -6.81 -5.65
C ARG A 34 -3.42 -6.37 -5.08
N TRP A 35 -3.64 -6.57 -3.79
CA TRP A 35 -4.87 -6.13 -3.12
C TRP A 35 -4.96 -4.61 -3.05
N LEU A 36 -3.90 -3.93 -2.59
CA LEU A 36 -3.84 -2.47 -2.57
C LEU A 36 -4.04 -1.86 -3.97
N GLY A 37 -3.43 -2.46 -5.00
CA GLY A 37 -3.56 -2.02 -6.38
C GLY A 37 -4.99 -2.12 -6.90
N LYS A 38 -5.65 -3.25 -6.68
CA LYS A 38 -7.06 -3.46 -7.07
C LYS A 38 -7.98 -2.48 -6.33
N THR A 39 -7.82 -2.38 -5.02
CA THR A 39 -8.60 -1.48 -4.17
C THR A 39 -8.44 -0.03 -4.64
N ARG A 40 -7.20 0.44 -4.87
CA ARG A 40 -6.94 1.78 -5.41
C ARG A 40 -7.61 2.02 -6.76
N GLN A 41 -7.59 1.04 -7.65
CA GLN A 41 -8.23 1.16 -8.97
C GLN A 41 -9.76 1.29 -8.84
N SER A 42 -10.40 0.51 -7.96
CA SER A 42 -11.83 0.64 -7.65
C SER A 42 -12.17 2.02 -7.09
N TYR A 43 -11.38 2.54 -6.14
CA TYR A 43 -11.58 3.90 -5.61
C TYR A 43 -11.43 4.99 -6.67
N LEU A 44 -10.50 4.83 -7.61
CA LEU A 44 -10.29 5.77 -8.71
C LEU A 44 -11.48 5.78 -9.69
N ALA A 45 -12.04 4.61 -10.02
CA ALA A 45 -13.21 4.51 -10.88
C ALA A 45 -14.43 5.20 -10.27
N ILE A 46 -14.70 4.97 -8.98
CA ILE A 46 -15.80 5.61 -8.25
C ILE A 46 -15.64 7.13 -8.22
N LYS A 47 -14.40 7.62 -7.97
CA LYS A 47 -14.12 9.06 -7.97
C LYS A 47 -14.32 9.70 -9.36
N GLN A 48 -14.07 8.96 -10.44
CA GLN A 48 -14.30 9.44 -11.80
C GLN A 48 -15.79 9.56 -12.12
N GLU A 49 -16.60 8.56 -11.77
CA GLU A 49 -18.06 8.65 -11.91
C GLU A 49 -18.64 9.83 -11.11
N PHE A 50 -18.22 9.99 -9.84
CA PHE A 50 -18.67 11.12 -9.01
C PHE A 50 -18.34 12.48 -9.64
N GLN A 51 -17.15 12.65 -10.22
CA GLN A 51 -16.79 13.91 -10.89
C GLN A 51 -17.59 14.15 -12.18
N ASP A 52 -17.89 13.07 -12.92
CA ASP A 52 -18.67 13.16 -14.15
C ASP A 52 -20.13 13.54 -13.86
N GLU A 53 -20.71 13.03 -12.77
CA GLU A 53 -22.07 13.39 -12.33
C GLU A 53 -22.16 14.79 -11.72
N LEU A 54 -21.19 15.20 -10.92
CA LEU A 54 -21.15 16.57 -10.37
C LEU A 54 -21.03 17.62 -11.48
N ASN A 55 -20.19 17.39 -12.49
CA ASN A 55 -20.06 18.29 -13.63
C ASN A 55 -21.31 18.33 -14.52
N LYS A 56 -22.06 17.23 -14.64
CA LYS A 56 -23.34 17.20 -15.37
C LYS A 56 -24.42 18.03 -14.68
N THR A 57 -24.40 18.09 -13.34
CA THR A 57 -25.40 18.83 -12.55
C THR A 57 -25.16 20.34 -12.55
N THR A 58 -23.92 20.80 -12.78
CA THR A 58 -23.59 22.23 -12.90
C THR A 58 -23.87 22.83 -14.29
N LYS A 59 -24.35 22.02 -15.25
CA LYS A 59 -24.67 22.50 -16.61
C LYS A 59 -26.18 22.59 -16.91
N GLN A 60 -27.04 22.41 -15.92
CA GLN A 60 -28.50 22.62 -16.02
C GLN A 60 -28.90 23.98 -15.47
#